data_AF-A0A7C5D4W8-F1
#
_entry.id   AF-A0A7C5D4W8-F1
#
_cell.length_a   1.000
_cell.length_b   1.000
_cell.length_c   1.000
_cell.angle_alpha   90.00
_cell.angle_beta   90.00
_cell.angle_gamma   90.00
#
_symmetry.space_group_name_H-M   'P 1'
#
loop_
_entity.id
_entity.type
_entity.pdbx_description
1 polymer ?
#
loop_
_entity_poly.entity_id
_entity_poly.type
_entity_poly.pdbx_seq_one_letter_code
_entity_poly.pdbx_strand_id
1 'polypeptide(L)'
;RLMLLAAEKVANEMEIDALLTGESVAQVSSQTLRNLALIDQVTNKIILRPLATMTKPEIIDIANTIGTRRFAESMPEYCGVISKSPITHGSYKRMEREAKRFDYTVLDKAIENAQHINVDEILDDVTNNTAIEVVHELNDEFVVIDIRAEDECIETSCESIKIPFHRLKSEFKKLPKDKEYLLYCEKGIMSQLHAQYLRDAQDAKNVRVYRP
;
A
#
# COMPACT_ATOMS: atom_id res chain seq x y z
N ARG A 1 6.97 -11.04 -16.19
CA ARG A 1 6.63 -12.40 -16.66
C ARG A 1 5.90 -13.20 -15.58
N LEU A 2 6.55 -13.67 -14.51
CA LEU A 2 5.88 -14.47 -13.45
C LEU A 2 4.66 -13.76 -12.85
N MET A 3 4.73 -12.45 -12.59
CA MET A 3 3.59 -11.67 -12.11
C MET A 3 2.39 -11.65 -13.08
N LEU A 4 2.64 -11.66 -14.39
CA LEU A 4 1.54 -11.74 -15.38
C LEU A 4 0.95 -13.14 -15.45
N LEU A 5 1.76 -14.19 -15.29
CA LEU A 5 1.26 -15.56 -15.17
C LEU A 5 0.37 -15.72 -13.93
N ALA A 6 0.78 -15.12 -12.80
CA ALA A 6 -0.04 -15.07 -11.59
C ALA A 6 -1.35 -14.34 -11.85
N ALA A 7 -1.26 -13.12 -12.41
CA ALA A 7 -2.42 -12.30 -12.70
C ALA A 7 -3.39 -12.98 -13.68
N GLU A 8 -2.89 -13.70 -14.70
CA GLU A 8 -3.75 -14.46 -15.62
C GLU A 8 -4.49 -15.61 -14.92
N LYS A 9 -3.84 -16.31 -13.99
CA LYS A 9 -4.50 -17.38 -13.22
C LYS A 9 -5.63 -16.81 -12.36
N VAL A 10 -5.36 -15.74 -11.62
CA VAL A 10 -6.39 -15.04 -10.84
C VAL A 10 -7.50 -14.50 -11.75
N ALA A 11 -7.15 -13.90 -12.89
CA ALA A 11 -8.13 -13.38 -13.84
C ALA A 11 -9.00 -14.50 -14.44
N ASN A 12 -8.45 -15.70 -14.71
CA ASN A 12 -9.24 -16.83 -15.20
C ASN A 12 -10.29 -17.29 -14.18
N GLU A 13 -9.92 -17.38 -12.90
CA GLU A 13 -10.83 -17.78 -11.82
C GLU A 13 -11.96 -16.76 -11.62
N MET A 14 -11.67 -15.49 -11.90
CA MET A 14 -12.62 -14.38 -11.79
C MET A 14 -13.35 -14.05 -13.10
N GLU A 15 -13.12 -14.83 -14.17
CA GLU A 15 -13.69 -14.59 -15.51
C GLU A 15 -13.39 -13.18 -16.07
N ILE A 16 -12.17 -12.67 -15.82
CA ILE A 16 -11.70 -11.36 -16.28
C ILE A 16 -10.92 -11.50 -17.59
N ASP A 17 -11.32 -10.75 -18.61
CA ASP A 17 -10.75 -10.82 -19.97
C ASP A 17 -9.43 -10.05 -20.16
N ALA A 18 -9.19 -9.03 -19.33
CA ALA A 18 -8.09 -8.09 -19.51
C ALA A 18 -7.33 -7.78 -18.22
N LEU A 19 -6.02 -7.60 -18.37
CA LEU A 19 -5.12 -7.12 -17.32
C LEU A 19 -4.77 -5.65 -17.57
N LEU A 20 -4.53 -4.89 -16.52
CA LEU A 20 -4.14 -3.48 -16.62
C LEU A 20 -2.79 -3.25 -15.93
N THR A 21 -1.88 -2.52 -16.59
CA THR A 21 -0.59 -2.16 -16.02
C THR A 21 -0.31 -0.66 -16.16
N GLY A 22 0.46 -0.11 -15.21
CA GLY A 22 0.95 1.27 -15.25
C GLY A 22 2.28 1.42 -16.02
N GLU A 23 2.58 0.52 -16.97
CA GLU A 23 3.83 0.59 -17.74
C GLU A 23 3.79 1.78 -18.71
N SER A 24 4.90 2.54 -18.76
CA SER A 24 5.12 3.62 -19.71
C SER A 24 6.35 3.31 -20.55
N VAL A 25 6.25 3.43 -21.87
CA VAL A 25 7.34 3.06 -22.77
C VAL A 25 8.51 4.02 -22.55
N ALA A 26 9.70 3.45 -22.37
CA ALA A 26 10.96 4.19 -22.19
C ALA A 26 11.05 5.05 -20.92
N GLN A 27 10.15 4.90 -19.94
CA GLN A 27 10.25 5.61 -18.66
C GLN A 27 11.36 5.05 -17.74
N VAL A 28 11.57 3.73 -17.74
CA VAL A 28 12.66 3.07 -17.01
C VAL A 28 13.41 2.11 -17.92
N SER A 29 14.67 1.80 -17.58
CA SER A 29 15.57 0.98 -18.40
C SER A 29 15.03 -0.42 -18.72
N SER A 30 14.17 -0.98 -17.89
CA SER A 30 13.54 -2.29 -18.12
C SER A 30 12.31 -2.23 -19.05
N GLN A 31 11.68 -1.06 -19.24
CA GLN A 31 10.43 -0.90 -20.00
C GLN A 31 10.69 -0.45 -21.45
N THR A 32 11.52 -1.21 -22.16
CA THR A 32 11.69 -1.05 -23.61
C THR A 32 10.60 -1.80 -24.37
N LEU A 33 10.24 -1.35 -25.58
CA LEU A 33 9.23 -2.03 -26.43
C LEU A 33 9.51 -3.54 -26.57
N ARG A 34 10.78 -3.91 -26.71
CA ARG A 34 11.18 -5.31 -26.82
C ARG A 34 10.95 -6.09 -25.53
N ASN A 35 11.28 -5.50 -24.38
CA ASN A 35 11.07 -6.17 -23.09
C ASN A 35 9.57 -6.31 -22.78
N LEU A 36 8.76 -5.30 -23.11
CA LEU A 36 7.31 -5.38 -23.00
C LEU A 36 6.77 -6.52 -23.89
N ALA A 37 7.18 -6.58 -25.16
CA ALA A 37 6.79 -7.68 -26.05
C ALA A 37 7.23 -9.07 -25.53
N LEU A 38 8.42 -9.18 -24.93
CA LEU A 38 8.90 -10.41 -24.29
C LEU A 38 8.09 -10.81 -23.06
N ILE A 39 7.63 -9.81 -22.30
CA ILE A 39 6.82 -10.02 -21.11
C ILE A 39 5.42 -10.51 -21.52
N ASP A 40 4.84 -9.94 -22.58
CA ASP A 40 3.50 -10.25 -23.08
C ASP A 40 3.36 -11.69 -23.57
N GLN A 41 4.43 -12.30 -24.08
CA GLN A 41 4.42 -13.70 -24.54
C GLN A 41 4.01 -14.74 -23.50
N VAL A 42 3.88 -14.37 -22.22
CA VAL A 42 3.45 -15.32 -21.17
C VAL A 42 1.96 -15.42 -21.03
N THR A 43 1.18 -14.52 -21.63
CA THR A 43 -0.26 -14.46 -21.44
C THR A 43 -0.99 -14.23 -22.75
N ASN A 44 -2.19 -14.79 -22.86
CA ASN A 44 -3.09 -14.52 -23.97
C ASN A 44 -4.16 -13.46 -23.62
N LYS A 45 -4.19 -12.98 -22.37
CA LYS A 45 -5.06 -11.88 -21.93
C LYS A 45 -4.67 -10.58 -22.62
N ILE A 46 -5.65 -9.72 -22.86
CA ILE A 46 -5.39 -8.35 -23.32
C ILE A 46 -4.73 -7.58 -22.18
N ILE A 47 -3.58 -6.94 -22.43
CA ILE A 47 -2.92 -6.07 -21.44
C ILE A 47 -3.13 -4.61 -21.83
N LEU A 48 -3.94 -3.90 -21.04
CA LEU A 48 -4.21 -2.48 -21.18
C LEU A 48 -3.08 -1.67 -20.52
N ARG A 49 -2.51 -0.75 -21.29
CA ARG A 49 -1.39 0.13 -20.87
C ARG A 49 -1.73 1.60 -21.09
N PRO A 50 -2.61 2.19 -20.26
CA PRO A 50 -3.05 3.57 -20.44
C PRO A 50 -1.89 4.58 -20.41
N LEU A 51 -0.80 4.26 -19.72
CA LEU A 51 0.36 5.14 -19.57
C LEU A 51 1.45 4.94 -20.63
N ALA A 52 1.26 4.02 -21.59
CA ALA A 52 2.29 3.59 -22.54
C ALA A 52 2.91 4.76 -23.34
N THR A 53 2.11 5.77 -23.64
CA THR A 53 2.50 6.95 -24.45
C THR A 53 2.57 8.23 -23.62
N MET A 54 2.51 8.13 -22.29
CA MET A 54 2.50 9.28 -21.39
C MET A 54 3.90 9.55 -20.83
N THR A 55 4.20 10.83 -20.65
CA THR A 55 5.42 11.29 -19.98
C THR A 55 5.26 11.24 -18.46
N LYS A 56 6.39 11.16 -17.74
CA LYS A 56 6.38 11.14 -16.27
C LYS A 56 5.69 12.37 -15.64
N PRO A 57 5.91 13.62 -16.13
CA PRO A 57 5.20 14.78 -15.61
C PRO A 57 3.67 14.66 -15.73
N GLU A 58 3.16 14.21 -16.89
CA GLU A 58 1.71 14.03 -17.08
C GLU A 58 1.13 12.98 -16.12
N ILE A 59 1.85 11.88 -15.89
CA ILE A 59 1.45 10.83 -14.93
C ILE A 59 1.41 11.41 -13.50
N ILE A 60 2.40 12.23 -13.13
CA ILE A 60 2.45 12.89 -11.81
C ILE A 60 1.30 13.88 -11.64
N ASP A 61 0.97 14.64 -12.68
CA ASP A 61 -0.12 15.61 -12.65
C ASP A 61 -1.47 14.90 -12.50
N ILE A 62 -1.69 13.77 -13.20
CA ILE A 62 -2.88 12.94 -12.97
C ILE A 62 -2.90 12.41 -11.54
N ALA A 63 -1.79 11.87 -11.03
CA ALA A 63 -1.69 11.36 -9.67
C ALA A 63 -1.97 12.43 -8.60
N ASN A 64 -1.60 13.69 -8.88
CA ASN A 64 -1.98 14.86 -8.09
C ASN A 64 -3.50 15.10 -8.13
N THR A 65 -4.08 15.15 -9.34
CA THR A 65 -5.52 15.38 -9.54
C THR A 65 -6.38 14.32 -8.87
N ILE A 66 -5.99 13.05 -8.91
CA ILE A 66 -6.74 11.95 -8.27
C ILE A 66 -6.33 11.71 -6.80
N GLY A 67 -5.42 12.51 -6.25
CA GLY A 67 -5.01 12.45 -4.85
C GLY A 67 -4.14 11.24 -4.46
N THR A 68 -3.57 10.51 -5.43
CA THR A 68 -2.76 9.31 -5.17
C THR A 68 -1.28 9.59 -4.98
N ARG A 69 -0.78 10.75 -5.45
CA ARG A 69 0.65 11.11 -5.42
C ARG A 69 1.29 10.93 -4.05
N ARG A 70 0.67 11.47 -2.99
CA ARG A 70 1.21 11.44 -1.62
C ARG A 70 1.45 10.02 -1.10
N PHE A 71 0.61 9.07 -1.52
CA PHE A 71 0.75 7.67 -1.13
C PHE A 71 1.88 7.01 -1.90
N ALA A 72 1.94 7.25 -3.21
CA ALA A 72 3.01 6.73 -4.07
C ALA A 72 4.41 7.21 -3.64
N GLU A 73 4.55 8.47 -3.22
CA GLU A 73 5.83 9.04 -2.74
C GLU A 73 6.32 8.39 -1.44
N SER A 74 5.40 7.87 -0.62
CA SER A 74 5.73 7.24 0.67
C SER A 74 5.98 5.73 0.60
N MET A 75 5.81 5.13 -0.58
CA MET A 75 5.85 3.68 -0.74
C MET A 75 7.30 3.19 -0.64
N PRO A 76 7.62 2.27 0.29
CA PRO A 76 8.98 1.76 0.43
C PRO A 76 9.40 0.99 -0.83
N GLU A 77 10.54 1.38 -1.41
CA GLU A 77 11.14 0.61 -2.50
C GLU A 77 11.65 -0.73 -1.95
N TYR A 78 11.07 -1.84 -2.39
CA TYR A 78 11.57 -3.17 -2.04
C TYR A 78 12.87 -3.44 -2.80
N CYS A 79 14.00 -3.08 -2.18
CA CYS A 79 15.36 -3.21 -2.71
C CYS A 79 15.77 -4.65 -3.10
N GLY A 80 15.01 -5.69 -2.70
CA GLY A 80 15.36 -7.10 -2.92
C GLY A 80 15.15 -7.62 -4.36
N VAL A 81 14.41 -6.92 -5.21
CA VAL A 81 14.03 -7.38 -6.56
C VAL A 81 14.70 -6.57 -7.68
N ILE A 82 15.44 -5.52 -7.33
CA ILE A 82 16.03 -4.59 -8.29
C ILE A 82 17.39 -5.12 -8.74
N SER A 83 17.48 -5.53 -10.01
CA SER A 83 18.76 -5.89 -10.62
C SER A 83 19.66 -4.65 -10.72
N LYS A 84 20.91 -4.75 -10.25
CA LYS A 84 21.94 -3.69 -10.40
C LYS A 84 22.22 -3.32 -11.87
N SER A 85 21.82 -4.15 -12.83
CA SER A 85 22.04 -3.92 -14.26
C SER A 85 20.88 -4.54 -15.06
N PRO A 86 19.73 -3.86 -15.15
CA PRO A 86 18.58 -4.40 -15.86
C PRO A 86 18.90 -4.54 -17.35
N ILE A 87 18.50 -5.68 -17.91
CA ILE A 87 18.66 -5.95 -19.34
C ILE A 87 17.66 -5.07 -20.10
N THR A 88 18.16 -4.15 -20.92
CA THR A 88 17.34 -3.23 -21.73
C THR A 88 16.86 -3.86 -23.05
N HIS A 89 17.53 -4.92 -23.51
CA HIS A 89 17.22 -5.63 -24.74
C HIS A 89 17.21 -7.14 -24.51
N GLY A 90 16.10 -7.66 -24.01
CA GLY A 90 15.98 -9.09 -23.67
C GLY A 90 16.13 -10.02 -24.89
N SER A 91 16.58 -11.25 -24.68
CA SER A 91 16.67 -12.25 -25.75
C SER A 91 15.55 -13.26 -25.61
N TYR A 92 14.72 -13.41 -26.66
CA TYR A 92 13.65 -14.41 -26.75
C TYR A 92 14.18 -15.82 -26.47
N LYS A 93 15.26 -16.21 -27.16
CA LYS A 93 15.91 -17.53 -26.99
C LYS A 93 16.41 -17.76 -25.57
N ARG A 94 17.08 -16.75 -24.99
CA ARG A 94 17.57 -16.85 -23.61
C ARG A 94 16.39 -16.96 -22.65
N MET A 95 15.34 -16.15 -22.85
CA MET A 95 14.19 -16.14 -21.97
C MET A 95 13.47 -17.49 -21.96
N GLU A 96 13.25 -18.09 -23.13
CA GLU A 96 12.65 -19.42 -23.24
C GLU A 96 13.49 -20.49 -22.52
N ARG A 97 14.82 -20.45 -22.68
CA ARG A 97 15.74 -21.37 -22.01
C ARG A 97 15.73 -21.22 -20.49
N GLU A 98 15.79 -19.99 -19.98
CA GLU A 98 15.76 -19.75 -18.53
C GLU A 98 14.37 -20.07 -17.95
N ALA A 99 13.28 -19.83 -18.70
CA ALA A 99 11.93 -20.19 -18.26
C ALA A 99 11.78 -21.70 -18.02
N LYS A 100 12.34 -22.55 -18.89
CA LYS A 100 12.33 -24.02 -18.72
C LYS A 100 13.07 -24.51 -17.46
N ARG A 101 13.93 -23.68 -16.88
CA ARG A 101 14.71 -24.00 -15.67
C ARG A 101 14.03 -23.53 -14.38
N PHE A 102 12.98 -22.73 -14.49
CA PHE A 102 12.29 -22.17 -13.35
C PHE A 102 11.35 -23.21 -12.72
N ASP A 103 11.38 -23.32 -11.40
CA ASP A 103 10.41 -24.13 -10.67
C ASP A 103 9.10 -23.34 -10.47
N TYR A 104 8.11 -23.66 -11.30
CA TYR A 104 6.80 -23.01 -11.28
C TYR A 104 5.95 -23.39 -10.07
N THR A 105 6.30 -24.43 -9.31
CA THR A 105 5.53 -24.81 -8.12
C THR A 105 5.56 -23.73 -7.04
N VAL A 106 6.62 -22.91 -7.01
CA VAL A 106 6.71 -21.75 -6.11
C VAL A 106 5.67 -20.68 -6.48
N LEU A 107 5.43 -20.48 -7.78
CA LEU A 107 4.40 -19.56 -8.27
C LEU A 107 3.01 -20.09 -7.93
N ASP A 108 2.77 -21.38 -8.16
CA ASP A 108 1.49 -22.01 -7.87
C ASP A 108 1.14 -21.91 -6.38
N LYS A 109 2.09 -22.23 -5.51
CA LYS A 109 1.93 -22.02 -4.05
C LYS A 109 1.68 -20.57 -3.68
N ALA A 110 2.32 -19.61 -4.35
CA ALA A 110 2.09 -18.19 -4.05
C ALA A 110 0.65 -17.77 -4.39
N ILE A 111 0.07 -18.35 -5.44
CA ILE A 111 -1.31 -18.10 -5.85
C ILE A 111 -2.29 -18.82 -4.93
N GLU A 112 -2.02 -20.08 -4.56
CA GLU A 112 -2.82 -20.83 -3.59
C GLU A 112 -2.89 -20.15 -2.22
N ASN A 113 -1.82 -19.49 -1.81
CA ASN A 113 -1.76 -18.73 -0.55
C ASN A 113 -2.24 -17.27 -0.70
N ALA A 114 -2.77 -16.87 -1.84
CA ALA A 114 -3.27 -15.52 -2.04
C ALA A 114 -4.48 -15.26 -1.12
N GLN A 115 -4.57 -14.05 -0.59
CA GLN A 115 -5.70 -13.61 0.21
C GLN A 115 -6.61 -12.73 -0.64
N HIS A 116 -7.91 -12.98 -0.57
CA HIS A 116 -8.93 -12.23 -1.26
C HIS A 116 -9.69 -11.41 -0.23
N ILE A 117 -9.70 -10.10 -0.43
CA ILE A 117 -10.39 -9.16 0.45
C ILE A 117 -11.20 -8.24 -0.44
N ASN A 118 -12.51 -8.18 -0.22
CA ASN A 118 -13.34 -7.21 -0.93
C ASN A 118 -13.05 -5.81 -0.39
N VAL A 119 -13.05 -4.81 -1.27
CA VAL A 119 -12.64 -3.44 -0.91
C VAL A 119 -13.52 -2.85 0.20
N ASP A 120 -14.79 -3.20 0.20
CA ASP A 120 -15.79 -2.85 1.20
C ASP A 120 -15.57 -3.56 2.55
N GLU A 121 -14.92 -4.72 2.56
CA GLU A 121 -14.63 -5.53 3.75
C GLU A 121 -13.25 -5.25 4.37
N ILE A 122 -12.38 -4.48 3.68
CA ILE A 122 -11.05 -4.09 4.19
C ILE A 122 -11.16 -3.42 5.57
N LEU A 123 -12.24 -2.68 5.81
CA LEU A 123 -12.50 -1.98 7.07
C LEU A 123 -12.62 -2.93 8.26
N ASP A 124 -13.26 -4.08 8.04
CA ASP A 124 -13.53 -5.06 9.08
C ASP A 124 -12.29 -5.92 9.36
N ASP A 125 -11.48 -6.22 8.35
CA ASP A 125 -10.26 -7.01 8.52
C ASP A 125 -9.14 -6.23 9.26
N VAL A 126 -8.94 -4.94 8.93
CA VAL A 126 -7.95 -4.08 9.61
C VAL A 126 -8.34 -3.83 11.08
N THR A 127 -9.63 -3.67 11.35
CA THR A 127 -10.13 -3.43 12.71
C THR A 127 -10.05 -4.69 13.59
N ASN A 128 -10.21 -5.89 13.01
CA ASN A 128 -10.19 -7.14 13.76
C ASN A 128 -8.77 -7.73 13.97
N ASN A 129 -7.81 -7.46 13.09
CA ASN A 129 -6.44 -7.98 13.19
C ASN A 129 -5.47 -7.09 14.00
N THR A 130 -5.89 -5.91 14.47
CA THR A 130 -5.03 -5.03 15.27
C THR A 130 -5.27 -5.25 16.76
N ALA A 131 -4.21 -5.59 17.51
CA ALA A 131 -4.24 -5.78 18.98
C ALA A 131 -4.37 -4.45 19.76
N ILE A 132 -4.93 -3.42 19.13
CA ILE A 132 -5.04 -2.09 19.71
C ILE A 132 -6.40 -1.96 20.32
N GLU A 133 -6.39 -1.70 21.62
CA GLU A 133 -7.59 -1.45 22.39
C GLU A 133 -8.34 -0.25 21.80
N VAL A 134 -9.62 -0.46 21.52
CA VAL A 134 -10.55 0.57 21.11
C VAL A 134 -11.34 0.98 22.35
N VAL A 135 -11.31 2.27 22.67
CA VAL A 135 -11.97 2.88 23.81
C VAL A 135 -13.16 3.69 23.29
N HIS A 136 -14.35 3.43 23.86
CA HIS A 136 -15.60 4.12 23.51
C HIS A 136 -16.01 5.18 24.54
N GLU A 137 -15.62 5.01 25.80
CA GLU A 137 -15.93 5.94 26.88
C GLU A 137 -14.67 6.67 27.34
N LEU A 138 -14.77 7.98 27.47
CA LEU A 138 -13.67 8.83 27.90
C LEU A 138 -13.70 9.04 29.42
N ASN A 139 -12.51 9.13 30.01
CA ASN A 139 -12.28 9.55 31.38
C ASN A 139 -11.28 10.72 31.40
N ASP A 140 -11.13 11.36 32.55
CA ASP A 140 -10.24 12.53 32.72
C ASP A 140 -8.74 12.20 32.64
N GLU A 141 -8.38 10.90 32.63
CA GLU A 141 -6.99 10.44 32.53
C GLU A 141 -6.49 10.35 31.09
N PHE A 142 -7.42 10.33 30.11
CA PHE A 142 -7.10 10.24 28.70
C PHE A 142 -6.83 11.60 28.07
N VAL A 143 -5.92 11.61 27.10
CA VAL A 143 -5.75 12.72 26.16
C VAL A 143 -6.08 12.25 24.75
N VAL A 144 -7.10 12.85 24.14
CA VAL A 144 -7.50 12.53 22.77
C VAL A 144 -6.62 13.29 21.79
N ILE A 145 -5.95 12.56 20.89
CA ILE A 145 -5.18 13.14 19.80
C ILE A 145 -6.00 13.02 18.52
N ASP A 146 -6.53 14.15 18.05
CA ASP A 146 -7.19 14.24 16.76
C ASP A 146 -6.13 14.25 15.66
N ILE A 147 -6.11 13.16 14.88
CA ILE A 147 -5.12 12.96 13.81
C ILE A 147 -5.68 13.29 12.43
N ARG A 148 -6.92 13.80 12.36
CA ARG A 148 -7.56 14.16 11.10
C ARG A 148 -6.90 15.40 10.48
N ALA A 149 -7.18 15.63 9.21
CA ALA A 149 -6.55 16.70 8.43
C ALA A 149 -7.26 18.05 8.54
N GLU A 150 -8.51 18.09 9.03
CA GLU A 150 -9.27 19.33 9.18
C GLU A 150 -8.66 20.21 10.26
N ASP A 151 -8.88 21.53 10.19
CA ASP A 151 -8.32 22.47 11.17
C ASP A 151 -9.01 22.38 12.53
N GLU A 152 -10.29 22.01 12.54
CA GLU A 152 -11.08 21.84 13.76
C GLU A 152 -10.63 20.59 14.54
N CYS A 153 -10.43 20.76 15.84
CA CYS A 153 -10.18 19.67 16.77
C CYS A 153 -11.52 19.12 17.26
N ILE A 154 -11.62 17.81 17.43
CA ILE A 154 -12.80 17.20 18.07
C ILE A 154 -12.99 17.78 19.48
N GLU A 155 -14.23 18.12 19.81
CA GLU A 155 -14.64 18.40 21.18
C GLU A 155 -14.93 17.10 21.91
N THR A 156 -14.27 16.88 23.04
CA THR A 156 -14.51 15.71 23.89
C THR A 156 -14.61 16.13 25.36
N SER A 157 -15.04 15.21 26.22
CA SER A 157 -15.14 15.45 27.66
C SER A 157 -13.79 15.58 28.37
N CYS A 158 -12.70 15.15 27.74
CA CYS A 158 -11.34 15.19 28.29
C CYS A 158 -10.42 16.09 27.45
N GLU A 159 -9.16 16.21 27.87
CA GLU A 159 -8.15 17.00 27.14
C GLU A 159 -8.01 16.49 25.69
N SER A 160 -8.16 17.41 24.73
CA SER A 160 -8.10 17.08 23.30
C SER A 160 -7.04 17.93 22.61
N ILE A 161 -6.12 17.29 21.89
CA ILE A 161 -5.04 17.95 21.16
C ILE A 161 -5.09 17.60 19.67
N LYS A 162 -4.77 18.58 18.82
CA LYS A 162 -4.73 18.39 17.38
C LYS A 162 -3.32 18.06 16.91
N ILE A 163 -3.10 16.87 16.37
CA ILE A 163 -1.84 16.47 15.74
C ILE A 163 -2.14 15.67 14.47
N PRO A 164 -2.19 16.33 13.30
CA PRO A 164 -2.46 15.63 12.04
C PRO A 164 -1.52 14.45 11.80
N PHE A 165 -2.03 13.36 11.22
CA PHE A 165 -1.32 12.08 11.13
C PHE A 165 0.10 12.19 10.52
N HIS A 166 0.31 13.10 9.55
CA HIS A 166 1.61 13.31 8.91
C HIS A 166 2.69 13.90 9.85
N ARG A 167 2.27 14.59 10.93
CA ARG A 167 3.14 15.12 11.99
C ARG A 167 3.17 14.26 13.26
N LEU A 168 2.27 13.29 13.37
CA LEU A 168 2.11 12.48 14.58
C LEU A 168 3.42 11.83 15.02
N LYS A 169 4.17 11.21 14.11
CA LYS A 169 5.44 10.53 14.43
C LYS A 169 6.47 11.44 15.10
N SER A 170 6.59 12.69 14.65
CA SER A 170 7.58 13.64 15.18
C SER A 170 7.10 14.32 16.45
N GLU A 171 5.83 14.69 16.51
CA GLU A 171 5.25 15.40 17.67
C GLU A 171 5.00 14.47 18.85
N PHE A 172 4.63 13.21 18.62
CA PHE A 172 4.37 12.23 19.68
C PHE A 172 5.59 12.02 20.60
N LYS A 173 6.82 12.14 20.05
CA LYS A 173 8.06 12.04 20.84
C LYS A 173 8.25 13.14 21.88
N LYS A 174 7.58 14.28 21.69
CA LYS A 174 7.64 15.43 22.59
C LYS A 174 6.57 15.37 23.69
N LEU A 175 5.61 14.47 23.55
CA LEU A 175 4.51 14.34 24.50
C LEU A 175 4.99 13.64 25.79
N PRO A 176 4.40 13.99 26.95
CA PRO A 176 4.63 13.29 28.21
C PRO A 176 4.35 11.79 28.10
N LYS A 177 5.20 10.93 28.68
CA LYS A 177 5.06 9.46 28.58
C LYS A 177 4.18 8.84 29.68
N ASP A 178 3.80 9.64 30.66
CA ASP A 178 3.00 9.27 31.83
C ASP A 178 1.49 9.38 31.59
N LYS A 179 1.06 9.92 30.45
CA LYS A 179 -0.36 10.00 30.05
C LYS A 179 -0.75 8.89 29.08
N GLU A 180 -2.02 8.53 29.07
CA GLU A 180 -2.62 7.62 28.09
C GLU A 180 -3.22 8.43 26.93
N TYR A 181 -2.83 8.08 25.70
CA TYR A 181 -3.25 8.79 24.48
C TYR A 181 -4.23 7.96 23.67
N LEU A 182 -5.34 8.59 23.28
CA LEU A 182 -6.32 7.99 22.39
C LEU A 182 -6.27 8.67 21.03
N LEU A 183 -5.86 7.95 19.98
CA LEU A 183 -5.87 8.49 18.63
C LEU A 183 -7.31 8.50 18.08
N TYR A 184 -7.71 9.62 17.50
CA TYR A 184 -9.04 9.79 16.92
C TYR A 184 -8.98 10.16 15.43
N CYS A 185 -9.77 9.43 14.65
CA CYS A 185 -10.17 9.82 13.29
C CYS A 185 -11.61 9.35 13.03
N GLU A 186 -12.29 9.98 12.06
CA GLU A 186 -13.73 9.78 11.83
C GLU A 186 -14.12 8.31 11.64
N LYS A 187 -13.36 7.55 10.84
CA LYS A 187 -13.65 6.12 10.57
C LYS A 187 -12.87 5.16 11.48
N GLY A 188 -12.02 5.65 12.38
CA GLY A 188 -11.14 4.83 13.22
C GLY A 188 -9.96 4.11 12.53
N ILE A 189 -9.91 4.09 11.19
CA ILE A 189 -8.89 3.34 10.43
C ILE A 189 -7.50 3.96 10.61
N MET A 190 -7.40 5.27 10.38
CA MET A 190 -6.14 5.99 10.49
C MET A 190 -5.63 5.95 11.92
N SER A 191 -6.53 6.05 12.91
CA SER A 191 -6.15 5.99 14.32
C SER A 191 -5.61 4.62 14.70
N GLN A 192 -6.23 3.52 14.24
CA GLN A 192 -5.71 2.16 14.45
C GLN A 192 -4.35 1.94 13.77
N LEU A 193 -4.23 2.27 12.47
CA LEU A 193 -2.98 2.08 11.73
C LEU A 193 -1.82 2.86 12.37
N HIS A 194 -2.06 4.12 12.74
CA HIS A 194 -1.03 4.95 13.35
C HIS A 194 -0.74 4.58 14.81
N ALA A 195 -1.73 4.11 15.58
CA ALA A 195 -1.48 3.58 16.91
C ALA A 195 -0.59 2.33 16.84
N GLN A 196 -0.79 1.46 15.84
CA GLN A 196 0.03 0.25 15.64
C GLN A 196 1.46 0.65 15.29
N TYR A 197 1.58 1.58 14.35
CA TYR A 197 2.86 2.13 13.97
C TYR A 197 3.62 2.73 15.17
N LEU A 198 2.95 3.47 16.07
CA LEU A 198 3.58 4.05 17.25
C LEU A 198 4.02 2.96 18.26
N ARG A 199 3.21 1.92 18.45
CA ARG A 199 3.58 0.74 19.27
C ARG A 199 4.81 0.05 18.69
N ASP A 200 4.82 -0.26 17.40
CA ASP A 200 5.91 -1.02 16.77
C ASP A 200 7.20 -0.20 16.63
N ALA A 201 7.10 1.08 16.26
CA ALA A 201 8.26 1.91 15.97
C ALA A 201 8.83 2.64 17.20
N GLN A 202 8.02 2.86 18.25
CA GLN A 202 8.40 3.66 19.42
C GLN A 202 8.14 2.96 20.77
N ASP A 203 7.72 1.69 20.78
CA ASP A 203 7.30 0.95 21.98
C ASP A 203 6.24 1.71 22.82
N ALA A 204 5.39 2.48 22.13
CA ALA A 204 4.40 3.36 22.74
C ALA A 204 3.17 2.57 23.24
N LYS A 205 3.30 1.91 24.39
CA LYS A 205 2.25 1.06 24.99
C LYS A 205 1.04 1.85 25.51
N ASN A 206 1.24 3.14 25.79
CA ASN A 206 0.24 4.09 26.28
C ASN A 206 -0.65 4.68 25.16
N VAL A 207 -0.74 4.01 24.00
CA VAL A 207 -1.53 4.47 22.85
C VAL A 207 -2.65 3.48 22.56
N ARG A 208 -3.87 4.00 22.46
CA ARG A 208 -5.10 3.29 22.10
C ARG A 208 -5.88 4.11 21.09
N VAL A 209 -7.06 3.65 20.69
CA VAL A 209 -7.91 4.34 19.70
C VAL A 209 -9.21 4.77 20.36
N TYR A 210 -9.60 6.04 20.15
CA TYR A 210 -10.92 6.52 20.53
C TYR A 210 -11.91 6.31 19.37
N ARG A 211 -13.03 5.66 19.65
CA ARG A 211 -14.20 5.61 18.78
C ARG A 211 -15.44 6.02 19.59
N PRO A 212 -15.92 7.26 19.46
CA PRO A 212 -17.20 7.65 20.06
C PRO A 212 -18.36 6.79 19.57
#